data_AF-A0A7X7H6K6-F1
#
_entry.id   AF-A0A7X7H6K6-F1
#
_cell.length_a   1.000
_cell.length_b   1.000
_cell.length_c   1.000
_cell.angle_alpha   90.00
_cell.angle_beta   90.00
_cell.angle_gamma   90.00
#
_symmetry.space_group_name_H-M   'P 1'
#
loop_
_entity.id
_entity.type
_entity.pdbx_description
1 polymer ?
#
loop_
_entity_poly.entity_id
_entity_poly.type
_entity_poly.pdbx_seq_one_letter_code
_entity_poly.pdbx_strand_id
1 'polypeptide(L)'
;MSKSYNKGEWSELYAFIKLIKEGRIYAADEDVNKIDDVYLPIIKLIRNEKGTEYDYFTGDIIEIYKDGHKVKEMPIDVFEDTARTMYDKIFEGAGNTNKKGAFEIPEIASFMEESCIGHVKANSTEKVDM
;
A
#
# COMPACT_ATOMS: atom_id res chain seq x y z
N MET A 1 -16.27 11.16 4.00
CA MET A 1 -17.06 10.65 2.84
C MET A 1 -16.65 9.22 2.62
N SER A 2 -17.57 8.27 2.72
CA SER A 2 -17.24 6.88 2.38
C SER A 2 -17.15 6.76 0.86
N LYS A 3 -16.01 6.30 0.36
CA LYS A 3 -15.76 6.04 -1.06
C LYS A 3 -15.60 4.54 -1.22
N SER A 4 -16.37 3.97 -2.15
CA SER A 4 -16.24 2.57 -2.53
C SER A 4 -15.26 2.41 -3.67
N TYR A 5 -14.48 1.35 -3.63
CA TYR A 5 -13.46 1.01 -4.63
C TYR A 5 -13.64 -0.44 -5.07
N ASN A 6 -13.19 -0.75 -6.28
CA ASN A 6 -13.23 -2.12 -6.78
C ASN A 6 -12.10 -2.98 -6.17
N LYS A 7 -12.20 -4.31 -6.30
CA LYS A 7 -11.20 -5.25 -5.75
C LYS A 7 -9.77 -4.97 -6.22
N GLY A 8 -9.59 -4.58 -7.49
CA GLY A 8 -8.28 -4.29 -8.06
C GLY A 8 -7.64 -3.06 -7.42
N GLU A 9 -8.42 -1.98 -7.27
CA GLU A 9 -7.96 -0.76 -6.58
C GLU A 9 -7.57 -1.06 -5.13
N TRP A 10 -8.40 -1.82 -4.40
CA TRP A 10 -8.05 -2.24 -3.05
C TRP A 10 -6.79 -3.12 -3.00
N SER A 11 -6.62 -4.00 -3.99
CA SER A 11 -5.45 -4.89 -4.07
C SER A 11 -4.16 -4.11 -4.35
N GLU A 12 -4.23 -3.02 -5.12
CA GLU A 12 -3.09 -2.13 -5.38
C GLU A 12 -2.62 -1.43 -4.09
N LEU A 13 -3.57 -0.85 -3.33
CA LEU A 13 -3.25 -0.24 -2.03
C LEU A 13 -2.73 -1.29 -1.04
N TYR A 14 -3.32 -2.49 -1.01
CA TYR A 14 -2.84 -3.59 -0.19
C TYR A 14 -1.40 -3.95 -0.54
N ALA A 15 -1.05 -4.06 -1.83
CA ALA A 15 0.31 -4.36 -2.26
C ALA A 15 1.31 -3.29 -1.80
N PHE A 16 0.94 -2.02 -1.91
CA PHE A 16 1.76 -0.90 -1.43
C PHE A 16 2.04 -1.00 0.09
N ILE A 17 0.99 -1.20 0.90
CA ILE A 17 1.12 -1.35 2.36
C ILE A 17 1.92 -2.61 2.71
N LYS A 18 1.72 -3.71 1.96
CA LYS A 18 2.46 -4.96 2.12
C LYS A 18 3.96 -4.76 1.93
N LEU A 19 4.36 -4.03 0.89
CA LEU A 19 5.77 -3.72 0.62
C LEU A 19 6.39 -2.85 1.71
N ILE A 20 5.64 -1.88 2.26
CA ILE A 20 6.09 -1.07 3.39
C ILE A 20 6.37 -1.97 4.61
N LYS A 21 5.39 -2.78 5.03
CA LYS A 21 5.56 -3.65 6.22
C LYS A 21 6.62 -4.73 6.03
N GLU A 22 6.84 -5.21 4.80
CA GLU A 22 7.84 -6.25 4.55
C GLU A 22 9.24 -5.66 4.51
N GLY A 23 9.38 -4.41 4.05
CA GLY A 23 10.67 -3.74 3.94
C GLY A 23 11.65 -4.44 3.00
N ARG A 24 11.18 -5.40 2.19
CA ARG A 24 11.99 -6.19 1.27
C ARG A 24 11.17 -6.80 0.15
N ILE A 25 11.83 -7.10 -0.96
CA ILE A 25 11.32 -7.92 -2.05
C ILE A 25 12.21 -9.15 -2.19
N TYR A 26 11.60 -10.32 -2.25
CA TYR A 26 12.32 -11.56 -2.50
C TYR A 26 12.60 -11.74 -3.98
N ALA A 27 13.76 -12.31 -4.30
CA ALA A 27 14.06 -12.75 -5.66
C ALA A 27 13.13 -13.91 -6.04
N ALA A 28 12.90 -14.06 -7.34
CA ALA A 28 12.17 -15.18 -7.89
C ALA A 28 13.06 -15.98 -8.85
N ASP A 29 12.84 -17.29 -8.92
CA ASP A 29 13.49 -18.16 -9.90
C ASP A 29 12.87 -18.03 -11.29
N GLU A 30 13.33 -18.86 -12.24
CA GLU A 30 12.83 -18.86 -13.63
C GLU A 30 11.33 -19.20 -13.75
N ASP A 31 10.77 -19.86 -12.74
CA ASP A 31 9.37 -20.24 -12.65
C ASP A 31 8.54 -19.27 -11.80
N VAL A 32 9.12 -18.11 -11.42
CA VAL A 32 8.50 -17.06 -10.61
C VAL A 32 8.22 -17.51 -9.15
N ASN A 33 8.85 -18.59 -8.70
CA ASN A 33 8.77 -19.00 -7.30
C ASN A 33 9.73 -18.15 -6.46
N LYS A 34 9.28 -17.80 -5.25
CA LYS A 34 10.06 -17.04 -4.28
C LYS A 34 11.31 -17.82 -3.85
N ILE A 35 12.47 -17.17 -3.86
CA ILE A 35 13.71 -17.67 -3.27
C ILE A 35 13.83 -17.09 -1.86
N ASP A 36 13.53 -17.89 -0.83
CA ASP A 36 13.38 -17.40 0.55
C ASP A 36 14.65 -16.77 1.15
N ASP A 37 15.83 -17.15 0.69
CA ASP A 37 17.11 -16.67 1.25
C ASP A 37 17.72 -15.49 0.46
N VAL A 38 17.07 -15.07 -0.63
CA VAL A 38 17.56 -13.97 -1.47
C VAL A 38 16.50 -12.88 -1.52
N TYR A 39 16.82 -11.73 -0.90
CA TYR A 39 15.96 -10.57 -0.91
C TYR A 39 16.73 -9.27 -1.09
N LEU A 40 16.04 -8.28 -1.63
CA LEU A 40 16.48 -6.90 -1.74
C LEU A 40 15.76 -6.08 -0.67
N PRO A 41 16.47 -5.42 0.25
CA PRO A 41 15.83 -4.50 1.19
C PRO A 41 15.24 -3.32 0.42
N ILE A 42 14.01 -2.95 0.78
CA ILE A 42 13.42 -1.68 0.37
C ILE A 42 13.95 -0.62 1.33
N ILE A 43 14.37 0.53 0.80
CA ILE A 43 14.78 1.69 1.61
C ILE A 43 13.60 2.65 1.75
N LYS A 44 12.93 2.92 0.63
CA LYS A 44 11.73 3.75 0.59
C LYS A 44 10.79 3.36 -0.54
N LEU A 45 9.51 3.64 -0.37
CA LEU A 45 8.53 3.68 -1.44
C LEU A 45 8.14 5.13 -1.72
N ILE A 46 7.95 5.45 -3.00
CA ILE A 46 7.58 6.79 -3.46
C ILE A 46 6.16 6.71 -4.03
N ARG A 47 5.29 7.62 -3.61
CA ARG A 47 3.91 7.72 -4.10
C ARG A 47 3.63 9.17 -4.52
N ASN A 48 3.18 9.37 -5.75
CA ASN A 48 2.70 10.67 -6.21
C ASN A 48 1.17 10.75 -6.13
N GLU A 49 0.67 11.79 -5.47
CA GLU A 49 -0.75 12.11 -5.46
C GLU A 49 -0.97 13.55 -5.94
N LYS A 50 -1.47 13.70 -7.17
CA LYS A 50 -1.83 15.00 -7.77
C LYS A 50 -0.66 16.00 -7.75
N GLY A 51 0.56 15.53 -8.02
CA GLY A 51 1.76 16.36 -8.03
C GLY A 51 2.43 16.55 -6.68
N THR A 52 1.86 16.02 -5.59
CA THR A 52 2.54 15.93 -4.29
C THR A 52 3.28 14.60 -4.21
N GLU A 53 4.57 14.62 -3.85
CA GLU A 53 5.35 13.42 -3.61
C GLU A 53 5.34 13.04 -2.14
N TYR A 54 5.10 11.75 -1.87
CA TYR A 54 5.21 11.15 -0.56
C TYR A 54 6.26 10.04 -0.57
N ASP A 55 7.25 10.17 0.30
CA ASP A 55 8.25 9.13 0.55
C ASP A 55 7.90 8.39 1.84
N TYR A 56 7.92 7.07 1.79
CA TYR A 56 7.70 6.17 2.93
C TYR A 56 8.97 5.37 3.16
N PHE A 57 9.77 5.77 4.14
CA PHE A 57 11.00 5.07 4.51
C PHE A 57 10.66 3.87 5.39
N THR A 58 11.17 2.70 5.04
CA THR A 58 10.86 1.44 5.72
C THR A 58 11.78 1.18 6.91
N GLY A 59 11.26 0.53 7.94
CA GLY A 59 11.95 0.20 9.19
C GLY A 59 10.94 -0.11 10.29
N ASP A 60 11.39 -0.27 11.54
CA ASP A 60 10.50 -0.49 12.70
C ASP A 60 9.54 0.71 12.91
N ILE A 61 10.02 1.91 12.57
CA ILE A 61 9.24 3.13 12.45
C ILE A 61 9.25 3.56 10.99
N ILE A 62 8.07 3.69 10.41
CA ILE A 62 7.88 4.21 9.05
C ILE A 62 7.90 5.73 9.11
N GLU A 63 8.90 6.34 8.48
CA GLU A 63 8.95 7.80 8.33
C GLU A 63 8.27 8.21 7.03
N ILE A 64 7.36 9.18 7.12
CA ILE A 64 6.62 9.70 5.96
C ILE A 64 7.05 11.14 5.72
N TYR A 65 7.52 11.40 4.51
CA TYR A 65 7.90 12.74 4.05
C TYR A 65 6.93 13.18 2.95
N LYS A 66 6.60 14.46 2.95
CA LYS A 66 5.83 15.15 1.92
C LYS A 66 6.73 16.20 1.28
N ASP A 67 6.97 16.09 -0.02
CA ASP A 67 7.84 17.01 -0.77
C ASP A 67 9.18 17.27 -0.05
N GLY A 68 9.83 16.19 0.40
CA GLY A 68 11.11 16.22 1.12
C GLY A 68 11.06 16.62 2.60
N HIS A 69 9.89 16.93 3.15
CA HIS A 69 9.74 17.32 4.56
C HIS A 69 9.06 16.23 5.37
N LYS A 70 9.66 15.81 6.48
CA LYS A 70 9.08 14.81 7.38
C LYS A 70 7.76 15.34 7.97
N VAL A 71 6.67 14.61 7.76
CA VAL A 71 5.32 14.99 8.22
C VAL A 71 4.75 14.01 9.24
N LYS A 72 5.22 12.76 9.25
CA LYS A 72 4.71 11.73 10.14
C LYS A 72 5.76 10.66 10.43
N GLU A 73 5.57 10.00 11.56
CA GLU A 73 6.18 8.73 11.90
C GLU A 73 5.10 7.81 12.45
N MET A 74 5.17 6.54 12.08
CA MET A 74 4.19 5.54 12.50
C MET A 74 4.92 4.21 12.74
N PRO A 75 4.63 3.48 13.82
CA PRO A 75 5.22 2.17 14.03
C PRO A 75 4.72 1.17 12.98
N ILE A 76 5.58 0.19 12.66
CA ILE A 76 5.32 -0.79 11.60
C ILE A 76 4.10 -1.68 11.88
N ASP A 77 3.80 -1.94 13.15
CA ASP A 77 2.64 -2.72 13.62
C ASP A 77 1.30 -2.16 13.08
N VAL A 78 1.18 -0.83 12.96
CA VAL A 78 0.01 -0.18 12.37
C VAL A 78 -0.16 -0.56 10.88
N PHE A 79 0.93 -0.71 10.13
CA PHE A 79 0.91 -1.19 8.75
C PHE A 79 0.60 -2.68 8.67
N GLU A 80 1.11 -3.48 9.62
CA GLU A 80 0.83 -4.92 9.70
C GLU A 80 -0.66 -5.19 9.96
N ASP A 81 -1.24 -4.52 10.95
CA ASP A 81 -2.66 -4.66 11.30
C ASP A 81 -3.58 -4.17 10.18
N THR A 82 -3.20 -3.08 9.50
CA THR A 82 -3.91 -2.59 8.33
C THR A 82 -3.83 -3.59 7.17
N ALA A 83 -2.66 -4.15 6.89
CA ALA A 83 -2.49 -5.15 5.83
C ALA A 83 -3.34 -6.40 6.10
N ARG A 84 -3.37 -6.87 7.36
CA ARG A 84 -4.22 -8.00 7.77
C ARG A 84 -5.69 -7.68 7.54
N THR A 85 -6.16 -6.54 8.03
CA THR A 85 -7.55 -6.08 7.84
C THR A 85 -7.93 -6.01 6.36
N MET A 86 -7.05 -5.44 5.52
CA MET A 86 -7.29 -5.36 4.09
C MET A 86 -7.35 -6.74 3.44
N TYR A 87 -6.43 -7.65 3.79
CA TYR A 87 -6.42 -9.00 3.24
C TYR A 87 -7.75 -9.71 3.50
N ASP A 88 -8.20 -9.71 4.76
CA ASP A 88 -9.44 -10.35 5.17
C ASP A 88 -10.63 -9.77 4.40
N LYS A 89 -10.70 -8.44 4.23
CA LYS A 89 -11.83 -7.79 3.54
C LYS A 89 -11.82 -7.99 2.01
N ILE A 90 -10.64 -8.02 1.40
CA ILE A 90 -10.46 -8.14 -0.06
C ILE A 90 -10.58 -9.58 -0.54
N PHE A 91 -9.99 -10.53 0.20
CA PHE A 91 -9.83 -11.92 -0.24
C PHE A 91 -10.74 -12.91 0.49
N GLU A 92 -11.18 -12.60 1.71
CA GLU A 92 -12.05 -13.49 2.50
C GLU A 92 -13.46 -12.92 2.70
N GLY A 93 -13.61 -11.59 2.63
CA GLY A 93 -14.84 -10.85 2.90
C GLY A 93 -15.60 -10.40 1.64
N ALA A 94 -16.11 -9.17 1.65
CA ALA A 94 -16.97 -8.62 0.60
C ALA A 94 -16.35 -8.70 -0.80
N GLY A 95 -15.02 -8.58 -0.91
CA GLY A 95 -14.27 -8.70 -2.16
C GLY A 95 -14.14 -10.13 -2.71
N ASN A 96 -14.53 -11.16 -1.95
CA ASN A 96 -14.57 -12.56 -2.39
C ASN A 96 -15.94 -12.99 -2.93
N THR A 97 -16.95 -12.12 -2.85
CA THR A 97 -18.24 -12.42 -3.45
C THR A 97 -18.11 -12.38 -4.97
N ASN A 98 -18.73 -13.31 -5.70
CA ASN A 98 -18.80 -13.30 -7.18
C ASN A 98 -19.52 -12.06 -7.75
N LYS A 99 -19.90 -11.08 -6.89
CA LYS A 99 -20.48 -9.82 -7.28
C LYS A 99 -19.35 -8.86 -7.68
N LYS A 100 -19.22 -8.61 -8.99
CA LYS A 100 -18.42 -7.51 -9.50
C LYS A 100 -19.04 -6.19 -9.00
N GLY A 101 -18.35 -5.47 -8.12
CA GLY A 101 -18.84 -4.20 -7.58
C GLY A 101 -17.83 -3.49 -6.72
N ALA A 102 -17.99 -2.17 -6.59
CA ALA A 102 -17.24 -1.37 -5.64
C ALA A 102 -17.74 -1.63 -4.21
N PHE A 103 -16.82 -1.67 -3.25
CA PHE A 103 -17.13 -1.86 -1.83
C PHE A 103 -16.24 -0.97 -0.97
N GLU A 104 -16.63 -0.79 0.29
CA GLU A 104 -15.92 0.05 1.25
C GLU A 104 -15.18 -0.82 2.27
N ILE A 105 -14.07 -0.30 2.80
CA ILE A 105 -13.38 -0.83 3.98
C ILE A 105 -13.26 0.34 4.98
N PRO A 106 -14.33 0.66 5.73
CA PRO A 106 -14.32 1.80 6.66
C PRO A 106 -13.23 1.70 7.74
N GLU A 107 -12.84 0.48 8.10
CA GLU A 107 -11.86 0.20 9.15
C GLU A 107 -10.48 0.79 8.88
N ILE A 108 -10.12 1.03 7.61
CA ILE A 108 -8.80 1.59 7.25
C ILE A 108 -8.83 3.11 7.01
N ALA A 109 -9.98 3.77 7.18
CA ALA A 109 -10.11 5.20 6.88
C ALA A 109 -9.18 6.07 7.75
N SER A 110 -9.12 5.81 9.06
CA SER A 110 -8.21 6.53 9.96
C SER A 110 -6.75 6.29 9.60
N PHE A 111 -6.39 5.05 9.26
CA PHE A 111 -5.05 4.72 8.81
C PHE A 111 -4.68 5.51 7.55
N MET A 112 -5.56 5.57 6.55
CA MET A 112 -5.30 6.30 5.31
C MET A 112 -5.04 7.78 5.57
N GLU A 113 -5.82 8.41 6.45
CA GLU A 113 -5.62 9.81 6.84
C GLU A 113 -4.28 10.01 7.57
N GLU A 114 -3.99 9.18 8.56
CA GLU A 114 -2.77 9.28 9.36
C GLU A 114 -1.49 9.00 8.57
N SER A 115 -1.56 8.08 7.61
CA SER A 115 -0.45 7.69 6.74
C SER A 115 -0.32 8.56 5.48
N CYS A 116 -1.06 9.67 5.38
CA CYS A 116 -1.02 10.59 4.24
C CYS A 116 -1.43 9.97 2.89
N ILE A 117 -2.31 8.97 2.90
CA ILE A 117 -2.88 8.33 1.70
C ILE A 117 -4.24 8.96 1.41
N GLY A 118 -4.28 9.94 0.51
CA GLY A 118 -5.52 10.66 0.17
C GLY A 118 -6.45 9.86 -0.75
N HIS A 119 -5.89 8.96 -1.55
CA HIS A 119 -6.63 8.15 -2.52
C HIS A 119 -6.11 6.72 -2.56
N VAL A 120 -6.97 5.72 -2.75
CA VAL A 120 -6.56 4.32 -2.95
C VAL A 120 -5.62 4.20 -4.16
N LYS A 121 -5.93 4.93 -5.23
CA LYS A 121 -5.11 5.01 -6.42
C LYS A 121 -4.08 6.13 -6.32
N ALA A 122 -2.82 5.84 -6.60
CA ALA A 122 -1.83 6.88 -6.87
C ALA A 122 -2.20 7.50 -8.22
N ASN A 123 -2.37 8.82 -8.30
CA ASN A 123 -2.60 9.42 -9.61
C ASN A 123 -1.33 9.24 -10.42
N SER A 124 -1.38 8.47 -11.51
CA SER A 124 -0.28 8.41 -12.47
C SER A 124 -0.22 9.75 -13.19
N THR A 125 0.65 10.64 -12.74
CA THR A 125 1.12 11.70 -13.63
C THR A 125 1.89 11.00 -14.75
N GLU A 126 1.30 11.04 -15.94
CA GLU A 126 1.85 10.71 -17.24
C GLU A 126 2.22 9.23 -17.48
N LYS A 127 1.40 8.57 -18.32
CA LYS A 127 1.95 7.60 -19.25
C LYS A 127 2.98 8.34 -20.10
N VAL A 128 4.25 8.32 -19.72
CA VAL A 128 5.31 8.58 -20.67
C VAL A 128 5.42 7.29 -21.48
N ASP A 129 4.78 7.28 -22.65
CA ASP A 129 5.09 6.27 -23.66
C ASP A 129 6.60 6.38 -23.93
N MET A 130 7.35 5.33 -23.59
CA MET A 130 8.77 5.19 -23.96
C MET A 130 8.88 4.62 -25.37
#